data_AF-A0A452QP26-F1
#
_entry.id   AF-A0A452QP26-F1
#
_cell.length_a   1.000
_cell.length_b   1.000
_cell.length_c   1.000
_cell.angle_alpha   90.00
_cell.angle_beta   90.00
_cell.angle_gamma   90.00
#
_symmetry.space_group_name_H-M   'P 1'
#
loop_
_entity.id
_entity.type
_entity.pdbx_description
1 polymer ?
#
loop_
_entity_poly.entity_id
_entity_poly.type
_entity_poly.pdbx_seq_one_letter_code
_entity_poly.pdbx_strand_id
1 'polypeptide(L)'
;MYLVIFPEGTRYNPELTKVISASQTFAAQEGFAVLKHVLTPRIKATHVAFDSMKNYLDAIYDVTVAFEGTIDDKGQRKEAPSMAEFLCKECPKIHIHIDRIDKKDVPEEQAFMRRWLHERFEIKDKLLIEFYDSLDPERRNKFPGESVNSKLSLKKTLPSLLILSGLTAGMLMTEAGRKLYVRTWIYGTLIGCLWVSIKA
;
A
#
# COMPACT_ATOMS: atom_id res chain seq x y z
N MET A 1 11.49 -13.65 -10.04
CA MET A 1 11.81 -12.35 -9.41
C MET A 1 10.56 -11.47 -9.51
N TYR A 2 10.22 -10.71 -8.47
CA TYR A 2 9.03 -9.85 -8.47
C TYR A 2 9.46 -8.37 -8.40
N LEU A 3 8.83 -7.52 -9.21
CA LEU A 3 8.97 -6.06 -9.14
C LEU A 3 7.63 -5.46 -8.75
N VAL A 4 7.63 -4.59 -7.75
CA VAL A 4 6.44 -3.86 -7.30
C VAL A 4 6.58 -2.40 -7.71
N ILE A 5 5.59 -1.87 -8.41
CA ILE A 5 5.54 -0.47 -8.87
C ILE A 5 4.28 0.17 -8.32
N PHE A 6 4.39 1.44 -7.91
CA PHE A 6 3.27 2.28 -7.54
C PHE A 6 3.12 3.40 -8.59
N PRO A 7 2.27 3.21 -9.63
CA PRO A 7 2.14 4.18 -10.71
C PRO A 7 1.68 5.58 -10.25
N GLU A 8 0.99 5.65 -9.11
CA GLU A 8 0.56 6.91 -8.45
C GLU A 8 1.74 7.76 -7.96
N GLY A 9 2.91 7.14 -7.75
CA GLY A 9 4.12 7.77 -7.20
C GLY A 9 4.11 7.93 -5.68
N THR A 10 2.94 7.96 -5.05
CA THR A 10 2.76 7.94 -3.60
C THR A 10 1.48 7.20 -3.23
N ARG A 11 1.33 6.81 -1.96
CA ARG A 11 0.08 6.27 -1.45
C ARG A 11 -0.98 7.36 -1.37
N TYR A 12 -2.22 7.03 -1.69
CA TYR A 12 -3.35 7.91 -1.46
C TYR A 12 -3.51 8.21 0.03
N ASN A 13 -3.47 9.49 0.40
CA ASN A 13 -3.78 9.95 1.75
C ASN A 13 -4.86 11.06 1.65
N PRO A 14 -6.05 10.86 2.26
CA PRO A 14 -7.13 11.84 2.29
C PRO A 14 -6.75 13.21 2.86
N GLU A 15 -5.79 13.25 3.79
CA GLU A 15 -5.32 14.49 4.44
C GLU A 15 -4.50 15.36 3.48
N LEU A 16 -3.87 14.76 2.46
CA LEU A 16 -3.06 15.45 1.46
C LEU A 16 -3.92 16.03 0.32
N THR A 17 -4.88 16.88 0.68
CA THR A 17 -5.83 17.52 -0.24
C THR A 17 -5.16 18.22 -1.43
N LYS A 18 -3.98 18.82 -1.25
CA LYS A 18 -3.20 19.46 -2.32
C LYS A 18 -2.72 18.47 -3.39
N VAL A 19 -2.33 17.27 -2.98
CA VAL A 19 -1.85 16.22 -3.90
C VAL A 19 -3.04 15.66 -4.69
N ILE A 20 -4.15 15.43 -4.00
CA ILE A 20 -5.40 14.96 -4.61
C ILE A 20 -5.91 15.98 -5.64
N SER A 21 -6.02 17.26 -5.26
CA SER A 21 -6.52 18.30 -6.16
C SER A 21 -5.61 18.52 -7.38
N ALA A 22 -4.30 18.47 -7.20
CA ALA A 22 -3.34 18.50 -8.31
C ALA A 22 -3.52 17.30 -9.25
N SER A 23 -3.71 16.10 -8.69
CA SER A 23 -3.96 14.87 -9.46
C SER A 23 -5.25 14.95 -10.28
N GLN A 24 -6.32 15.46 -9.67
CA GLN A 24 -7.62 15.64 -10.31
C GLN A 24 -7.57 16.73 -11.41
N THR A 25 -6.85 17.82 -11.15
CA THR A 25 -6.65 18.89 -12.14
C THR A 25 -5.88 18.36 -13.35
N PHE A 26 -4.84 17.57 -13.12
CA PHE A 26 -4.09 16.92 -14.20
C PHE A 26 -4.96 15.95 -15.01
N ALA A 27 -5.79 15.14 -14.35
CA ALA A 27 -6.72 14.24 -15.04
C ALA A 27 -7.70 15.03 -15.92
N ALA A 28 -8.29 16.11 -15.39
CA ALA A 28 -9.23 16.95 -16.14
C ALA A 28 -8.57 17.66 -17.33
N GLN A 29 -7.33 18.15 -17.18
CA GLN A 29 -6.58 18.82 -18.25
C GLN A 29 -6.24 17.87 -19.41
N GLU A 30 -5.91 16.63 -19.10
CA GLU A 30 -5.54 15.62 -20.09
C GLU A 30 -6.76 14.84 -20.64
N GLY A 31 -7.98 15.15 -20.18
CA GLY A 31 -9.21 14.50 -20.61
C GLY A 31 -9.43 13.09 -20.06
N PHE A 32 -8.79 12.73 -18.95
CA PHE A 32 -9.03 11.47 -18.23
C PHE A 32 -10.14 11.61 -17.19
N ALA A 33 -10.71 10.48 -16.77
CA ALA A 33 -11.66 10.47 -15.66
C ALA A 33 -11.03 11.00 -14.37
N VAL A 34 -11.79 11.83 -13.65
CA VAL A 34 -11.38 12.38 -12.36
C VAL A 34 -11.64 11.33 -11.28
N LEU A 35 -10.56 10.77 -10.73
CA LEU A 35 -10.60 9.69 -9.74
C LEU A 35 -10.80 10.24 -8.32
N LYS A 36 -11.50 9.48 -7.47
CA LYS A 36 -11.85 9.91 -6.10
C LYS A 36 -10.99 9.25 -5.01
N HIS A 37 -10.79 7.95 -5.08
CA HIS A 37 -10.13 7.12 -4.04
C HIS A 37 -8.71 6.68 -4.41
N VAL A 38 -8.26 7.00 -5.62
CA VAL A 38 -6.89 6.78 -6.13
C VAL A 38 -6.37 8.03 -6.81
N LEU A 39 -5.05 8.14 -6.92
CA LEU A 39 -4.37 9.18 -7.69
C LEU A 39 -4.22 8.76 -9.15
N THR A 40 -4.02 9.76 -10.00
CA THR A 40 -3.85 9.58 -11.43
C THR A 40 -2.48 8.93 -11.70
N PRO A 41 -2.43 7.80 -12.42
CA PRO A 41 -1.18 7.07 -12.62
C PRO A 41 -0.20 7.80 -13.54
N ARG A 42 1.10 7.59 -13.30
CA ARG A 42 2.19 8.07 -14.14
C ARG A 42 2.77 6.92 -14.95
N ILE A 43 2.77 7.05 -16.27
CA ILE A 43 3.12 5.96 -17.19
C ILE A 43 4.61 5.63 -17.27
N LYS A 44 5.50 6.62 -17.10
CA LYS A 44 6.93 6.50 -17.45
C LYS A 44 7.62 5.30 -16.77
N ALA A 45 7.47 5.17 -15.46
CA ALA A 45 8.11 4.09 -14.70
C ALA A 45 7.56 2.72 -15.08
N THR A 46 6.23 2.61 -15.23
CA THR A 46 5.55 1.38 -15.64
C THR A 46 6.01 0.93 -17.03
N HIS A 47 6.09 1.85 -17.99
CA HIS A 47 6.51 1.56 -19.36
C HIS A 47 7.96 1.08 -19.43
N VAL A 48 8.89 1.78 -18.77
CA VAL A 48 10.30 1.38 -18.72
C VAL A 48 10.47 0.02 -18.06
N ALA A 49 9.77 -0.23 -16.95
CA ALA A 49 9.86 -1.50 -16.24
C ALA A 49 9.28 -2.66 -17.06
N PHE A 50 8.13 -2.44 -17.72
CA PHE A 50 7.54 -3.44 -18.59
C PHE A 50 8.44 -3.73 -19.80
N ASP A 51 8.92 -2.71 -20.51
CA ASP A 51 9.76 -2.89 -21.69
C ASP A 51 11.07 -3.63 -21.38
N SER A 52 11.68 -3.34 -20.22
CA SER A 52 12.90 -4.02 -19.77
C SER A 52 12.69 -5.49 -19.38
N MET A 53 11.50 -5.83 -18.89
CA MET A 53 11.22 -7.16 -18.32
C MET A 53 10.27 -8.00 -19.17
N LYS A 54 9.73 -7.49 -20.28
CA LYS A 54 8.68 -8.17 -21.05
C LYS A 54 9.07 -9.57 -21.50
N ASN A 55 10.35 -9.85 -21.73
CA ASN A 55 10.83 -11.18 -22.12
C ASN A 55 10.88 -12.21 -20.96
N TYR A 56 10.82 -11.74 -19.71
CA TYR A 56 10.91 -12.56 -18.50
C TYR A 56 9.65 -12.49 -17.63
N LEU A 57 8.62 -11.77 -18.09
CA LEU A 57 7.39 -11.53 -17.36
C LEU A 57 6.27 -12.43 -17.91
N ASP A 58 5.68 -13.25 -17.05
CA ASP A 58 4.51 -14.06 -17.41
C ASP A 58 3.19 -13.27 -17.32
N ALA A 59 3.05 -12.43 -16.29
CA ALA A 59 1.84 -11.68 -16.00
C ALA A 59 2.10 -10.46 -15.11
N ILE A 60 1.19 -9.49 -15.15
CA ILE A 60 1.10 -8.38 -14.21
C ILE A 60 0.01 -8.70 -13.19
N TYR A 61 0.34 -8.59 -11.91
CA TYR A 61 -0.65 -8.71 -10.84
C TYR A 61 -1.08 -7.31 -10.42
N ASP A 62 -2.32 -6.99 -10.74
CA ASP A 62 -2.95 -5.74 -10.36
C ASP A 62 -3.59 -5.89 -8.97
N VAL A 63 -2.96 -5.28 -7.97
CA VAL A 63 -3.35 -5.41 -6.57
C VAL A 63 -3.99 -4.12 -6.06
N THR A 64 -5.18 -4.26 -5.47
CA THR A 64 -5.90 -3.19 -4.79
C THR A 64 -6.14 -3.60 -3.34
N VAL A 65 -5.71 -2.76 -2.40
CA VAL A 65 -5.83 -3.01 -0.97
C VAL A 65 -6.77 -1.99 -0.37
N ALA A 66 -7.79 -2.46 0.35
CA ALA A 66 -8.72 -1.64 1.10
C ALA A 66 -8.74 -2.06 2.58
N PHE A 67 -8.97 -1.08 3.43
CA PHE A 67 -8.99 -1.24 4.88
C PHE A 67 -10.41 -1.04 5.38
N GLU A 68 -10.93 -2.00 6.13
CA GLU A 68 -12.25 -1.90 6.76
C GLU A 68 -12.18 -0.96 7.98
N GLY A 69 -13.26 -0.21 8.22
CA GLY A 69 -13.34 0.70 9.38
C GLY A 69 -12.60 2.03 9.22
N THR A 70 -12.02 2.32 8.06
CA THR A 70 -11.34 3.60 7.78
C THR A 70 -12.29 4.65 7.20
N ILE A 71 -13.53 4.71 7.69
CA ILE A 71 -14.49 5.77 7.33
C ILE A 71 -14.81 6.56 8.61
N ASP A 72 -14.86 7.88 8.52
CA ASP A 72 -15.28 8.75 9.62
C ASP A 72 -16.81 8.84 9.76
N ASP A 73 -17.27 9.49 10.83
CA ASP A 73 -18.71 9.69 11.09
C ASP A 73 -19.41 10.54 10.01
N LYS A 74 -18.62 11.19 9.14
CA LYS A 74 -19.09 12.02 8.03
C LYS A 74 -19.06 11.27 6.68
N GLY A 75 -18.71 9.99 6.68
CA GLY A 75 -18.64 9.16 5.48
C GLY A 75 -17.38 9.37 4.63
N GLN A 76 -16.36 10.06 5.16
CA GLN A 76 -15.09 10.29 4.47
C GLN A 76 -14.06 9.23 4.83
N ARG A 77 -13.23 8.87 3.86
CA ARG A 77 -12.13 7.92 4.05
C ARG A 77 -11.06 8.54 4.95
N LYS A 78 -10.59 7.79 5.95
CA LYS A 78 -9.44 8.09 6.80
C LYS A 78 -8.14 7.59 6.18
N GLU A 79 -7.01 8.05 6.70
CA GLU A 79 -5.71 7.51 6.33
C GLU A 79 -5.66 5.98 6.55
N ALA A 80 -4.87 5.30 5.72
CA ALA A 80 -4.61 3.88 5.92
C ALA A 80 -3.91 3.65 7.27
N PRO A 81 -4.32 2.62 8.04
CA PRO A 81 -3.78 2.39 9.36
C PRO A 81 -2.27 2.11 9.30
N SER A 82 -1.54 2.60 10.28
CA SER A 82 -0.15 2.22 10.50
C SER A 82 -0.05 0.73 10.89
N MET A 83 1.15 0.16 10.79
CA MET A 83 1.36 -1.22 11.25
C MET A 83 1.02 -1.39 12.74
N ALA A 84 1.28 -0.37 13.56
CA ALA A 84 0.95 -0.39 14.98
C ALA A 84 -0.57 -0.42 15.19
N GLU A 85 -1.31 0.47 14.52
CA GLU A 85 -2.78 0.54 14.60
C GLU A 85 -3.44 -0.75 14.10
N PHE A 86 -2.92 -1.32 13.01
CA PHE A 86 -3.35 -2.63 12.51
C PHE A 86 -3.14 -3.74 13.54
N LEU A 87 -1.96 -3.80 14.17
CA LEU A 87 -1.66 -4.79 15.22
C LEU A 87 -2.48 -4.57 16.50
N CYS A 88 -2.82 -3.32 16.81
CA CYS A 88 -3.72 -2.93 17.90
C CYS A 88 -5.20 -3.17 17.57
N LYS A 89 -5.52 -3.73 16.40
CA LYS A 89 -6.87 -4.03 15.92
C LYS A 89 -7.76 -2.82 15.67
N GLU A 90 -7.18 -1.66 15.39
CA GLU A 90 -7.95 -0.48 14.97
C GLU A 90 -8.56 -0.68 13.57
N CYS A 91 -7.95 -1.53 12.74
CA CYS A 91 -8.53 -2.03 11.50
C CYS A 91 -8.85 -3.53 11.63
N PRO A 92 -10.14 -3.93 11.62
CA PRO A 92 -10.53 -5.32 11.88
C PRO A 92 -10.18 -6.27 10.74
N LYS A 93 -10.22 -5.79 9.48
CA LYS A 93 -9.97 -6.60 8.29
C LYS A 93 -9.32 -5.78 7.18
N ILE A 94 -8.40 -6.43 6.47
CA ILE A 94 -7.82 -5.93 5.23
C ILE A 94 -8.40 -6.75 4.09
N HIS A 95 -8.88 -6.06 3.07
CA HIS A 95 -9.41 -6.65 1.85
C HIS A 95 -8.40 -6.45 0.74
N ILE A 96 -8.04 -7.52 0.04
CA ILE A 96 -7.07 -7.49 -1.05
C ILE A 96 -7.75 -8.06 -2.28
N HIS A 97 -7.93 -7.22 -3.30
CA HIS A 97 -8.36 -7.63 -4.62
C HIS A 97 -7.12 -7.81 -5.50
N ILE A 98 -7.02 -8.95 -6.17
CA ILE A 98 -5.92 -9.28 -7.06
C ILE A 98 -6.50 -9.67 -8.41
N ASP A 99 -6.12 -8.94 -9.44
CA ASP A 99 -6.43 -9.27 -10.83
C ASP A 99 -5.15 -9.68 -11.55
N ARG A 100 -5.16 -10.83 -12.22
CA ARG A 100 -4.00 -11.34 -12.96
C ARG A 100 -4.18 -11.00 -14.43
N ILE A 101 -3.34 -10.09 -14.92
CA ILE A 101 -3.33 -9.63 -16.30
C ILE A 101 -2.23 -10.38 -17.04
N ASP A 102 -2.59 -11.09 -18.10
CA ASP A 102 -1.62 -11.76 -18.94
C ASP A 102 -0.77 -10.73 -19.69
N LYS A 103 0.53 -11.01 -19.89
CA LYS A 103 1.42 -10.12 -20.64
C LYS A 103 0.84 -9.74 -22.00
N LYS A 104 0.16 -10.68 -22.69
CA LYS A 104 -0.42 -10.45 -24.02
C LYS A 104 -1.50 -9.36 -24.06
N ASP A 105 -2.12 -9.07 -22.92
CA ASP A 105 -3.18 -8.08 -22.80
C ASP A 105 -2.63 -6.67 -22.48
N VAL A 106 -1.31 -6.53 -22.34
CA VAL A 106 -0.63 -5.28 -22.01
C VAL A 106 -0.07 -4.66 -23.31
N PRO A 107 -0.47 -3.43 -23.68
CA PRO A 107 0.06 -2.76 -24.85
C PRO A 107 1.55 -2.43 -24.69
N GLU A 108 2.37 -2.68 -25.72
CA GLU A 108 3.81 -2.36 -25.68
C GLU A 108 4.12 -0.89 -25.97
N GLU A 109 3.33 -0.27 -26.86
CA GLU A 109 3.52 1.11 -27.26
C GLU A 109 3.05 2.06 -26.14
N GLN A 110 3.88 3.08 -25.86
CA GLN A 110 3.70 3.97 -24.72
C GLN A 110 2.36 4.72 -24.73
N ALA A 111 1.86 5.13 -25.89
CA ALA A 111 0.59 5.84 -26.01
C ALA A 111 -0.61 4.95 -25.64
N PHE A 112 -0.62 3.71 -26.13
CA PHE A 112 -1.66 2.73 -25.80
C PHE A 112 -1.55 2.26 -24.34
N MET A 113 -0.33 2.04 -23.85
CA MET A 113 -0.10 1.67 -22.46
C MET A 113 -0.55 2.78 -21.50
N ARG A 114 -0.37 4.05 -21.88
CA ARG A 114 -0.90 5.19 -21.11
C ARG A 114 -2.40 5.06 -20.94
N ARG A 115 -3.15 4.96 -22.05
CA ARG A 115 -4.61 4.82 -22.00
C ARG A 115 -5.05 3.61 -21.19
N TRP A 116 -4.44 2.45 -21.46
CA TRP A 116 -4.70 1.21 -20.74
C TRP A 116 -4.48 1.36 -19.23
N LEU A 117 -3.37 1.97 -18.80
CA LEU A 117 -3.09 2.17 -17.38
C LEU A 117 -4.11 3.10 -16.71
N HIS A 118 -4.57 4.15 -17.40
CA HIS A 118 -5.64 5.01 -16.88
C HIS A 118 -6.97 4.24 -16.75
N GLU A 119 -7.36 3.45 -17.75
CA GLU A 119 -8.55 2.60 -17.70
C GLU A 119 -8.47 1.58 -16.54
N ARG A 120 -7.29 1.00 -16.28
CA ARG A 120 -7.06 0.14 -15.10
C ARG A 120 -7.32 0.89 -13.79
N PHE A 121 -6.86 2.13 -13.68
CA PHE A 121 -7.08 2.95 -12.49
C PHE A 121 -8.54 3.40 -12.33
N GLU A 122 -9.29 3.59 -13.41
CA GLU A 122 -10.73 3.82 -13.35
C GLU A 122 -11.49 2.62 -12.78
N ILE A 123 -11.08 1.40 -13.15
CA ILE A 123 -11.66 0.17 -12.58
C ILE A 123 -11.38 0.12 -11.08
N LYS A 124 -10.14 0.41 -10.65
CA LYS A 124 -9.79 0.47 -9.22
C LYS A 124 -10.61 1.50 -8.46
N ASP A 125 -10.78 2.67 -9.04
CA ASP A 125 -11.56 3.74 -8.40
C ASP A 125 -13.01 3.30 -8.20
N LYS A 126 -13.64 2.69 -9.22
CA LYS A 126 -14.98 2.11 -9.10
C LYS A 126 -15.08 1.05 -8.01
N LEU A 127 -14.11 0.13 -7.94
CA LEU A 127 -14.05 -0.89 -6.88
C LEU A 127 -13.99 -0.26 -5.49
N LEU A 128 -13.23 0.82 -5.32
CA LEU A 128 -13.10 1.51 -4.04
C LEU A 128 -14.32 2.39 -3.72
N ILE A 129 -14.98 2.97 -4.73
CA ILE A 129 -16.27 3.65 -4.57
C ILE A 129 -17.30 2.65 -4.06
N GLU A 130 -17.42 1.47 -4.67
CA GLU A 130 -18.35 0.44 -4.20
C GLU A 130 -17.98 -0.06 -2.79
N PHE A 131 -16.69 -0.21 -2.50
CA PHE A 131 -16.22 -0.68 -1.19
C PHE A 131 -16.52 0.33 -0.06
N TYR A 132 -16.24 1.62 -0.27
CA TYR A 132 -16.32 2.67 0.75
C TYR A 132 -17.66 3.43 0.75
N ASP A 133 -18.20 3.74 -0.43
CA ASP A 133 -19.32 4.67 -0.60
C ASP A 133 -20.66 3.97 -0.90
N SER A 134 -20.70 2.64 -1.04
CA SER A 134 -21.96 1.92 -1.32
C SER A 134 -23.00 2.10 -0.21
N LEU A 135 -24.22 2.48 -0.62
CA LEU A 135 -25.40 2.53 0.25
C LEU A 135 -25.96 1.14 0.58
N ASP A 136 -25.68 0.15 -0.29
CA ASP A 136 -26.07 -1.24 -0.08
C ASP A 136 -25.11 -1.90 0.93
N PRO A 137 -25.60 -2.34 2.11
CA PRO A 137 -24.79 -3.02 3.12
C PRO A 137 -24.13 -4.30 2.62
N GLU A 138 -24.71 -4.98 1.63
CA GLU A 138 -24.17 -6.24 1.11
C GLU A 138 -22.93 -6.03 0.25
N ARG A 139 -22.84 -4.88 -0.43
CA ARG A 139 -21.72 -4.49 -1.31
C ARG A 139 -20.63 -3.72 -0.56
N ARG A 140 -21.00 -3.04 0.51
CA ARG A 140 -20.05 -2.27 1.34
C ARG A 140 -19.05 -3.22 2.01
N ASN A 141 -17.78 -2.79 2.09
CA ASN A 141 -16.68 -3.55 2.66
C ASN A 141 -16.45 -4.94 1.99
N LYS A 142 -16.86 -5.12 0.74
CA LYS A 142 -16.59 -6.33 -0.04
C LYS A 142 -16.14 -5.96 -1.44
N PHE A 143 -15.15 -6.68 -1.95
CA PHE A 143 -14.83 -6.66 -3.38
C PHE A 143 -15.70 -7.69 -4.13
N PRO A 144 -15.95 -7.48 -5.43
CA PRO A 144 -16.68 -8.45 -6.25
C PRO A 144 -15.88 -9.75 -6.40
N GLY A 145 -16.61 -10.86 -6.61
CA GLY A 145 -16.03 -12.18 -6.88
C GLY A 145 -15.90 -13.08 -5.65
N GLU A 146 -15.18 -14.19 -5.82
CA GLU A 146 -14.93 -15.15 -4.75
C GLU A 146 -13.86 -14.61 -3.79
N SER A 147 -14.17 -14.63 -2.49
CA SER A 147 -13.24 -14.16 -1.45
C SER A 147 -12.77 -15.30 -0.57
N VAL A 148 -11.47 -15.34 -0.32
CA VAL A 148 -10.85 -16.28 0.63
C VAL A 148 -10.58 -15.54 1.93
N ASN A 149 -11.33 -15.89 2.97
CA ASN A 149 -11.14 -15.31 4.30
C ASN A 149 -10.04 -16.04 5.05
N SER A 150 -8.93 -15.35 5.33
CA SER A 150 -7.82 -15.90 6.12
C SER A 150 -7.70 -15.17 7.45
N LYS A 151 -7.77 -15.91 8.55
CA LYS A 151 -7.53 -15.35 9.90
C LYS A 151 -6.03 -15.36 10.18
N LEU A 152 -5.50 -14.21 10.60
CA LEU A 152 -4.13 -14.11 11.13
C LEU A 152 -4.06 -14.88 12.44
N SER A 153 -3.49 -16.08 12.40
CA SER A 153 -3.33 -16.92 13.59
C SER A 153 -2.12 -16.48 14.37
N LEU A 154 -2.33 -15.99 15.61
CA LEU A 154 -1.25 -15.69 16.56
C LEU A 154 -0.34 -16.89 16.81
N LYS A 155 -0.84 -18.11 16.62
CA LYS A 155 -0.02 -19.34 16.75
C LYS A 155 1.11 -19.39 15.72
N LYS A 156 0.95 -18.74 14.55
CA LYS A 156 1.99 -18.68 13.51
C LYS A 156 3.08 -17.65 13.86
N THR A 157 2.75 -16.61 14.61
CA THR A 157 3.72 -15.58 15.03
C THR A 157 4.37 -15.89 16.38
N LEU A 158 3.74 -16.74 17.20
CA LEU A 158 4.22 -17.11 18.53
C LEU A 158 5.64 -17.70 18.53
N PRO A 159 6.04 -18.62 17.62
CA PRO A 159 7.40 -19.17 17.62
C PRO A 159 8.46 -18.08 17.39
N SER A 160 8.24 -17.22 16.39
CA SER A 160 9.15 -16.10 16.09
C SER A 160 9.23 -15.13 17.26
N LEU A 161 8.09 -14.82 17.89
CA LEU A 161 8.03 -13.97 19.08
C LEU A 161 8.83 -14.57 20.23
N LEU A 162 8.62 -15.86 20.54
CA LEU A 162 9.31 -16.56 21.62
C LEU A 162 10.82 -16.64 21.40
N ILE A 163 11.25 -16.92 20.17
CA ILE A 163 12.68 -16.94 19.81
C ILE A 163 13.29 -15.56 20.01
N LEU A 164 12.67 -14.52 19.45
CA LEU A 164 13.18 -13.16 19.55
C LEU A 164 13.17 -12.67 21.01
N SER A 165 12.09 -12.92 21.75
CA SER A 165 11.99 -12.55 23.16
C SER A 165 12.99 -13.32 24.01
N GLY A 166 13.22 -14.60 23.73
CA GLY A 166 14.17 -15.44 24.45
C GLY A 166 15.61 -14.98 24.25
N LEU A 167 16.01 -14.72 22.99
CA LEU A 167 17.32 -14.17 22.66
C LEU A 167 17.53 -12.79 23.30
N THR A 168 16.51 -11.93 23.21
CA THR A 168 16.56 -10.57 23.77
C THR A 168 16.63 -10.62 25.30
N ALA A 169 15.83 -11.46 25.95
CA ALA A 169 15.88 -11.66 27.39
C ALA A 169 17.24 -12.20 27.83
N GLY A 170 17.78 -13.22 27.15
CA GLY A 170 19.11 -13.76 27.43
C GLY A 170 20.21 -12.69 27.36
N MET A 171 20.16 -11.82 26.34
CA MET A 171 21.06 -10.67 26.24
C MET A 171 20.89 -9.70 27.43
N LEU A 172 19.66 -9.35 27.79
CA LEU A 172 19.35 -8.41 28.87
C LEU A 172 19.59 -8.96 30.30
N MET A 173 19.70 -10.27 30.47
CA MET A 173 20.07 -10.87 31.75
C MET A 173 21.55 -10.65 32.09
N THR A 174 22.40 -10.42 31.09
CA THR A 174 23.83 -10.14 31.29
C THR A 174 24.10 -8.65 31.46
N GLU A 175 25.02 -8.29 32.35
CA GLU A 175 25.39 -6.89 32.55
C GLU A 175 26.03 -6.26 31.31
N ALA A 176 26.85 -7.05 30.60
CA ALA A 176 27.45 -6.65 29.32
C ALA A 176 26.38 -6.42 28.24
N GLY A 177 25.39 -7.31 28.12
CA GLY A 177 24.30 -7.16 27.15
C GLY A 177 23.40 -5.98 27.44
N ARG A 178 23.08 -5.69 28.71
CA ARG A 178 22.35 -4.45 29.07
C ARG A 178 23.13 -3.19 28.71
N LYS A 179 24.43 -3.15 29.06
CA LYS A 179 25.30 -2.03 28.71
C LYS A 179 25.39 -1.84 27.20
N LEU A 180 25.49 -2.92 26.43
CA LEU A 180 25.48 -2.89 24.97
C LEU A 180 24.15 -2.36 24.44
N TYR A 181 23.01 -2.91 24.88
CA TYR A 181 21.67 -2.50 24.43
C TYR A 181 21.43 -1.00 24.62
N VAL A 182 21.69 -0.49 25.82
CA VAL A 182 21.49 0.93 26.17
C VAL A 182 22.45 1.81 25.37
N ARG A 183 23.72 1.41 25.23
CA ARG A 183 24.71 2.15 24.43
C ARG A 183 24.30 2.20 22.96
N THR A 184 23.84 1.10 22.38
CA THR A 184 23.37 1.07 20.98
C THR A 184 22.20 2.02 20.76
N TRP A 185 21.25 2.08 21.70
CA TRP A 185 20.14 3.04 21.63
C TRP A 185 20.59 4.49 21.75
N ILE A 186 21.48 4.81 22.70
CA ILE A 186 21.99 6.17 22.91
C ILE A 186 22.85 6.62 21.71
N TYR A 187 23.82 5.82 21.29
CA TYR A 187 24.69 6.15 20.15
C TYR A 187 23.90 6.18 18.84
N GLY A 188 22.96 5.25 18.64
CA GLY A 188 22.08 5.25 17.47
C GLY A 188 21.24 6.52 17.38
N THR A 189 20.66 6.96 18.50
CA THR A 189 19.89 8.21 18.56
C THR A 189 20.78 9.43 18.32
N LEU A 190 21.95 9.50 18.97
CA LEU A 190 22.89 10.62 18.79
C LEU A 190 23.40 10.72 17.34
N ILE A 191 23.75 9.60 16.73
CA ILE A 191 24.17 9.54 15.32
C ILE A 191 23.01 9.93 14.41
N GLY A 192 21.79 9.47 14.69
CA GLY A 192 20.59 9.86 13.96
C GLY A 192 20.32 11.36 14.03
N CYS A 193 20.38 11.96 15.22
CA CYS A 193 20.22 13.40 15.41
C CYS A 193 21.33 14.18 14.70
N LEU A 194 22.59 13.77 14.81
CA LEU A 194 23.71 14.39 14.08
C LEU A 194 23.52 14.32 12.57
N TRP A 195 23.11 13.16 12.05
CA TRP A 195 22.87 12.97 10.62
C TRP A 195 21.75 13.85 10.08
N VAL A 196 20.66 13.99 10.85
CA VAL A 196 19.55 14.88 10.50
C VAL A 196 19.99 16.35 10.56
N SER A 197 20.75 16.76 11.57
CA SER A 197 21.25 18.14 11.70
C SER A 197 22.30 18.52 10.65
N ILE A 198 23.03 17.57 10.08
CA ILE A 198 24.00 17.82 8.99
C ILE A 198 23.30 17.91 7.62
N LYS A 199 22.11 17.30 7.47
CA LYS A 199 21.33 17.30 6.22
C LYS A 199 20.21 18.36 6.16
N ALA A 200 19.92 19.04 7.27
CA ALA A 200 19.03 20.20 7.35
C ALA A 200 19.81 21.49 7.04
#